data_AF-A0A5N6WKV5-F1
#
_entry.id   AF-A0A5N6WKV5-F1
#
_cell.length_a   1.000
_cell.length_b   1.000
_cell.length_c   1.000
_cell.angle_alpha   90.00
_cell.angle_beta   90.00
_cell.angle_gamma   90.00
#
_symmetry.space_group_name_H-M   'P 1'
#
loop_
_entity.id
_entity.type
_entity.pdbx_description
1 polymer ?
#
loop_
_entity_poly.entity_id
_entity_poly.type
_entity_poly.pdbx_seq_one_letter_code
_entity_poly.pdbx_strand_id
1 'polypeptide(L)' 'MVNNGHDSGIVDWESSGWYPKYWEFSRALYVWRWQNDWTDYLLQVLEPYYAEYGVHRFLMETLW' A
#
# COMPACT_ATOMS: atom_id res chain seq x y z
N MET A 1 -13.89 -3.08 2.07
CA MET A 1 -15.14 -3.87 2.12
C MET A 1 -15.93 -3.57 0.86
N VAL A 2 -16.55 -4.55 0.22
CA VAL A 2 -17.30 -4.36 -1.04
C VAL A 2 -18.75 -4.77 -0.83
N ASN A 3 -19.69 -3.94 -1.28
CA ASN A 3 -21.13 -4.22 -1.29
C ASN A 3 -21.70 -3.84 -2.66
N ASN A 4 -22.36 -4.79 -3.33
CA ASN A 4 -22.94 -4.61 -4.66
C ASN A 4 -21.96 -4.03 -5.71
N GLY A 5 -20.70 -4.43 -5.66
CA GLY A 5 -19.66 -3.95 -6.58
C GLY A 5 -19.10 -2.55 -6.25
N HIS A 6 -19.50 -1.96 -5.13
CA HIS A 6 -19.00 -0.66 -4.67
C HIS A 6 -18.23 -0.79 -3.36
N ASP A 7 -17.27 0.11 -3.16
CA ASP A 7 -16.57 0.25 -1.90
C ASP A 7 -17.53 0.69 -0.80
N SER A 8 -17.66 -0.13 0.23
CA SER A 8 -18.59 0.08 1.34
C SER A 8 -17.89 0.49 2.64
N GLY A 9 -16.56 0.59 2.63
CA GLY A 9 -15.78 1.09 3.74
C GLY A 9 -14.39 0.46 3.86
N ILE A 10 -13.52 1.18 4.57
CA ILE A 10 -12.21 0.69 5.02
C ILE A 10 -12.39 0.19 6.45
N VAL A 11 -11.84 -0.98 6.75
CA VAL A 11 -11.87 -1.61 8.08
C VAL A 11 -10.43 -1.75 8.60
N ASP A 12 -10.26 -2.22 9.83
CA ASP A 12 -8.93 -2.47 10.43
C ASP A 12 -8.11 -1.19 10.65
N TRP A 13 -8.74 -0.18 11.26
CA TRP A 13 -8.14 1.14 11.50
C TRP A 13 -7.19 1.19 12.71
N GLU A 14 -6.87 0.07 13.35
CA GLU A 14 -6.08 0.04 14.60
C GLU A 14 -4.67 0.64 14.46
N SER A 15 -4.11 0.59 13.25
CA SER A 15 -2.81 1.18 12.89
C SER A 15 -2.93 2.48 12.09
N SER A 16 -4.10 3.10 12.07
CA SER A 16 -4.32 4.34 11.31
C SER A 16 -3.74 5.55 12.02
N GLY A 17 -3.20 6.48 11.25
CA GLY A 17 -2.56 7.67 11.80
C GLY A 17 -2.10 8.64 10.72
N TRP A 18 -1.49 9.73 11.16
CA TRP A 18 -0.86 10.70 10.27
C TRP A 18 0.51 10.22 9.84
N TYR A 19 0.55 9.55 8.69
CA TYR A 19 1.79 9.09 8.07
C TYR A 19 2.19 9.99 6.89
N PRO A 20 3.46 9.98 6.48
CA PRO A 20 3.90 10.65 5.26
C PRO A 20 3.12 10.18 4.02
N LYS A 21 2.99 11.05 3.02
CA LYS A 21 2.18 10.79 1.81
C LYS A 21 2.55 9.50 1.06
N TYR A 22 3.81 9.08 1.11
CA TYR A 22 4.28 7.85 0.47
C TYR A 22 3.82 6.57 1.18
N TRP A 23 3.28 6.66 2.39
CA TRP A 23 3.03 5.51 3.27
C TRP A 23 2.10 4.47 2.64
N GLU A 24 0.97 4.91 2.09
CA GLU A 24 0.00 4.01 1.47
C GLU A 24 0.58 3.29 0.25
N PHE A 25 1.34 4.00 -0.58
CA PHE A 25 2.03 3.41 -1.74
C PHE A 25 3.03 2.34 -1.29
N SER A 26 3.90 2.68 -0.33
CA SER A 26 4.91 1.74 0.16
C SER A 26 4.31 0.51 0.83
N ARG A 27 3.24 0.67 1.62
CA ARG A 27 2.55 -0.42 2.31
C ARG A 27 1.77 -1.32 1.36
N ALA A 28 1.10 -0.75 0.36
CA ALA A 28 0.32 -1.52 -0.61
C ALA A 28 1.16 -2.46 -1.48
N LEU A 29 2.45 -2.17 -1.66
CA LEU A 29 3.40 -3.02 -2.38
C LEU A 29 3.88 -4.25 -1.57
N TYR A 30 3.56 -4.34 -0.28
CA TYR A 30 3.84 -5.52 0.55
C TYR A 30 2.78 -6.63 0.43
N VAL A 31 1.73 -6.41 -0.36
CA VAL A 31 0.66 -7.41 -0.54
C VAL A 31 1.17 -8.57 -1.42
N TRP A 32 1.23 -9.76 -0.81
CA TRP A 32 1.45 -11.09 -1.36
C TRP A 32 2.01 -11.19 -2.80
N ARG A 33 3.33 -11.07 -2.90
CA ARG A 33 4.20 -11.68 -3.93
C ARG A 33 3.86 -11.38 -5.40
N TRP A 34 3.15 -10.29 -5.68
CA TRP A 34 3.00 -9.80 -7.07
C TRP A 34 2.40 -10.85 -8.02
N GLN A 35 1.56 -11.75 -7.50
CA GLN A 35 0.98 -12.87 -8.28
C GLN A 35 -0.22 -12.43 -9.13
N ASN A 36 -0.49 -11.12 -9.24
CA ASN A 36 -1.63 -10.55 -9.94
C ASN A 36 -1.30 -9.14 -10.49
N ASP A 37 -2.29 -8.58 -11.16
CA ASP A 37 -2.33 -7.22 -11.74
C ASP A 37 -2.48 -6.09 -10.69
N TRP A 38 -2.23 -6.40 -9.41
CA TRP A 38 -2.39 -5.43 -8.31
C TRP A 38 -1.57 -4.17 -8.51
N THR A 39 -0.33 -4.30 -8.97
CA THR A 39 0.54 -3.13 -9.21
C THR A 39 -0.02 -2.23 -10.30
N ASP A 40 -0.61 -2.80 -11.35
CA ASP A 40 -1.18 -2.03 -12.45
C ASP A 40 -2.38 -1.21 -11.98
N TYR A 41 -3.22 -1.76 -11.10
CA TYR A 41 -4.30 -1.00 -10.46
C TYR A 41 -3.77 0.01 -9.44
N LEU A 42 -2.73 -0.35 -8.68
CA LEU A 42 -2.15 0.55 -7.69
C LEU A 42 -1.66 1.85 -8.33
N LEU A 43 -1.01 1.75 -9.49
CA LEU A 43 -0.53 2.90 -10.25
C LEU A 43 -1.65 3.75 -10.89
N GLN A 44 -2.86 3.21 -11.00
CA GLN A 44 -4.03 3.98 -11.44
C GLN A 44 -4.68 4.76 -10.30
N VAL A 45 -4.54 4.30 -9.05
CA VAL A 45 -5.24 4.87 -7.88
C VAL A 45 -4.31 5.71 -6.99
N LEU A 46 -3.03 5.35 -6.88
CA LEU A 46 -2.06 6.02 -6.03
C LEU A 46 -0.94 6.69 -6.82
N GLU A 47 -0.43 7.78 -6.26
CA GLU A 47 0.78 8.44 -6.77
C GLU A 47 2.02 7.57 -6.46
N PRO A 48 2.89 7.32 -7.45
CA PRO A 48 4.05 6.47 -7.26
C PRO A 48 5.18 7.18 -6.50
N TYR A 49 5.70 6.51 -5.47
CA TYR A 49 6.81 6.97 -4.62
C TYR A 49 7.95 5.93 -4.58
N TYR A 50 8.59 5.68 -5.73
CA TYR A 50 9.56 4.59 -5.87
C TYR A 50 10.83 4.76 -5.02
N ALA A 51 11.31 6.00 -4.84
CA ALA A 51 12.51 6.26 -4.06
C ALA A 51 12.26 6.00 -2.56
N GLU A 52 11.14 6.52 -2.06
CA GLU A 52 10.68 6.33 -0.68
C GLU A 52 10.36 4.87 -0.41
N TYR A 53 9.74 4.17 -1.36
CA TYR A 53 9.55 2.73 -1.29
C TYR A 53 10.88 1.98 -1.18
N GLY A 54 11.88 2.33 -2.00
CA GLY A 54 13.20 1.70 -1.95
C GLY A 54 13.86 1.83 -0.57
N VAL A 55 13.84 3.04 0.01
CA VAL A 55 14.37 3.28 1.35
C VAL A 55 13.54 2.55 2.42
N HIS A 56 12.21 2.61 2.33
CA HIS A 56 11.32 1.92 3.26
C HIS A 56 11.55 0.40 3.23
N ARG A 57 11.67 -0.17 2.03
CA ARG A 57 11.94 -1.59 1.85
C ARG A 57 13.27 -2.00 2.46
N PHE A 58 14.33 -1.24 2.18
CA PHE A 58 15.64 -1.48 2.78
C PHE A 58 15.58 -1.48 4.32
N LEU A 59 14.90 -0.49 4.91
CA LEU A 59 14.73 -0.42 6.36
C LEU A 59 13.95 -1.61 6.93
N MET A 60 12.84 -1.99 6.29
CA MET A 60 12.01 -3.10 6.75
C MET A 60 12.73 -4.46 6.64
N GLU A 61 13.52 -4.69 5.59
CA GLU A 61 14.35 -5.91 5.46
C GLU A 61 15.56 -5.95 6.41
N THR A 62 16.01 -4.79 6.91
CA THR A 62 17.16 -4.72 7.82
C THR A 62 16.77 -4.87 9.28
N LEU A 63 15.58 -4.36 9.65
CA LEU A 63 15.14 -4.24 11.05
C LEU A 63 14.21 -5.38 11.50
N TRP A 64 13.75 -6.24 10.58
CA TRP A 64 12.82 -7.34 10.80
C TRP A 64 13.30 -8.59 10.08
#